data_AF-A0A3L9MDE1-F1
#
_entry.id   AF-A0A3L9MDE1-F1
#
_cell.length_a   1.000
_cell.length_b   1.000
_cell.length_c   1.000
_cell.angle_alpha   90.00
_cell.angle_beta   90.00
_cell.angle_gamma   90.00
#
_symmetry.space_group_name_H-M   'P 1'
#
loop_
_entity.id
_entity.type
_entity.pdbx_description
1 polymer ?
#
loop_
_entity_poly.entity_id
_entity_poly.type
_entity_poly.pdbx_seq_one_letter_code
_entity_poly.pdbx_strand_id
1 'polypeptide(L)'
;MNYEEIKITIQAALQLSTIQYRNETRVAFEVWAFRTAQIQNALLEEITRSEAIWNWYQNQYRKIEQRFYKENRDFLTGGFNPMEVFQVFRWMTKEIEDYYPATLINKLNNGQTVSK
;
A
#
# COMPACT_ATOMS: atom_id res chain seq x y z
N MET A 1 -10.16 10.91 -16.35
CA MET A 1 -9.97 11.21 -14.93
C MET A 1 -8.52 10.93 -14.58
N ASN A 2 -7.81 11.92 -14.05
CA ASN A 2 -6.41 11.77 -13.64
C ASN A 2 -6.32 11.04 -12.28
N TYR A 3 -5.11 10.70 -11.86
CA TYR A 3 -4.93 9.94 -10.61
C TYR A 3 -5.31 10.72 -9.36
N GLU A 4 -5.07 12.04 -9.31
CA GLU A 4 -5.45 12.85 -8.15
C GLU A 4 -6.97 12.90 -7.97
N GLU A 5 -7.72 12.98 -9.07
CA GLU A 5 -9.19 12.89 -9.05
C GLU A 5 -9.68 11.51 -8.55
N ILE A 6 -9.01 10.42 -8.94
CA ILE A 6 -9.31 9.06 -8.43
C ILE A 6 -9.12 9.02 -6.92
N LYS A 7 -7.98 9.50 -6.45
CA LYS A 7 -7.62 9.50 -5.03
C LYS A 7 -8.60 10.34 -4.21
N ILE A 8 -8.97 11.54 -4.68
CA ILE A 8 -9.98 12.38 -4.03
C ILE A 8 -11.33 11.65 -3.94
N THR A 9 -11.74 10.97 -5.01
CA THR A 9 -13.01 10.22 -5.03
C THR A 9 -13.00 9.07 -4.02
N ILE A 10 -11.92 8.30 -3.96
CA ILE A 10 -11.75 7.22 -2.97
C ILE A 10 -11.77 7.79 -1.55
N GLN A 11 -11.01 8.86 -1.27
CA GLN A 11 -10.98 9.51 0.04
C GLN A 11 -12.37 9.95 0.50
N ALA A 12 -13.14 10.57 -0.40
CA ALA A 12 -14.50 11.00 -0.12
C ALA A 12 -15.42 9.81 0.17
N ALA A 13 -15.35 8.74 -0.62
CA ALA A 13 -16.16 7.53 -0.42
C ALA A 13 -15.84 6.81 0.90
N LEU A 14 -14.58 6.84 1.32
CA LEU A 14 -14.13 6.29 2.61
C LEU A 14 -14.42 7.22 3.80
N GLN A 15 -14.85 8.45 3.55
CA GLN A 15 -15.02 9.50 4.57
C GLN A 15 -13.74 9.77 5.38
N LEU A 16 -12.59 9.69 4.72
CA LEU A 16 -11.29 9.95 5.34
C LEU A 16 -10.78 11.32 4.93
N SER A 17 -10.30 12.09 5.91
CA SER A 17 -9.48 13.27 5.62
C SER A 17 -8.18 12.87 4.92
N THR A 18 -7.53 13.82 4.25
CA THR A 18 -6.22 13.62 3.60
C THR A 18 -5.18 13.03 4.55
N ILE A 19 -5.18 13.47 5.82
CA ILE A 19 -4.25 12.98 6.84
C ILE A 19 -4.57 11.54 7.24
N GLN A 20 -5.85 11.24 7.50
CA GLN A 20 -6.26 9.88 7.83
C GLN A 20 -5.93 8.91 6.69
N TYR A 21 -6.21 9.29 5.44
CA TYR A 21 -5.89 8.47 4.28
C TYR A 21 -4.38 8.20 4.13
N ARG A 22 -3.55 9.22 4.37
CA ARG A 22 -2.10 9.07 4.38
C ARG A 22 -1.64 8.12 5.48
N ASN A 23 -2.22 8.22 6.68
CA ASN A 23 -1.90 7.34 7.79
C ASN A 23 -2.31 5.90 7.49
N GLU A 24 -3.50 5.66 6.91
CA GLU A 24 -3.92 4.32 6.50
C GLU A 24 -2.97 3.70 5.47
N THR A 25 -2.54 4.49 4.48
CA THR A 25 -1.55 4.03 3.49
C THR A 25 -0.22 3.67 4.17
N ARG A 26 0.20 4.46 5.17
CA ARG A 26 1.43 4.20 5.93
C ARG A 26 1.32 2.97 6.82
N VAL A 27 0.19 2.77 7.50
CA VAL A 27 -0.09 1.58 8.30
C VAL A 27 -0.08 0.32 7.43
N ALA A 28 -0.73 0.37 6.26
CA ALA A 28 -0.70 -0.75 5.31
C ALA A 28 0.74 -1.10 4.89
N PHE A 29 1.56 -0.09 4.61
CA PHE A 29 2.98 -0.29 4.31
C PHE A 29 3.75 -0.91 5.48
N GLU A 30 3.53 -0.45 6.71
CA GLU A 30 4.24 -0.96 7.89
C GLU A 30 3.86 -2.41 8.20
N VAL A 31 2.59 -2.77 8.04
CA VAL A 31 2.12 -4.16 8.16
C VAL A 31 2.78 -5.05 7.11
N TRP A 32 2.81 -4.59 5.85
CA TRP A 32 3.48 -5.29 4.76
C TRP A 32 4.99 -5.43 5.00
N ALA A 33 5.65 -4.36 5.44
CA ALA A 33 7.08 -4.32 5.72
C ALA A 33 7.46 -5.25 6.87
N PHE A 34 6.64 -5.31 7.93
CA PHE A 34 6.82 -6.23 9.04
C PHE A 34 6.84 -7.69 8.60
N ARG A 35 5.83 -8.11 7.82
CA ARG A 35 5.78 -9.48 7.29
C ARG A 35 6.96 -9.78 6.38
N THR A 36 7.31 -8.83 5.53
CA THR A 36 8.42 -8.97 4.59
C THR A 36 9.76 -9.09 5.30
N ALA A 37 10.00 -8.30 6.34
CA ALA A 37 11.19 -8.40 7.20
C ALA A 37 11.33 -9.79 7.82
N GLN A 38 10.22 -10.35 8.32
CA GLN A 38 10.21 -11.71 8.87
C GLN A 38 10.54 -12.78 7.84
N ILE A 39 9.93 -12.70 6.64
CA ILE A 39 10.15 -13.69 5.57
C ILE A 39 11.59 -13.63 5.05
N GLN A 40 12.15 -12.42 4.93
CA GLN A 40 13.47 -12.19 4.32
C GLN A 40 14.62 -12.13 5.33
N ASN A 41 14.34 -12.29 6.63
CA ASN A 41 15.30 -12.13 7.72
C ASN A 41 16.10 -10.81 7.63
N ALA A 42 15.38 -9.71 7.39
CA ALA A 42 15.93 -8.35 7.31
C ALA A 42 15.45 -7.51 8.49
N LEU A 43 16.17 -6.43 8.82
CA LEU A 43 15.70 -5.52 9.87
C LEU A 43 14.50 -4.72 9.36
N LEU A 44 13.43 -4.64 10.16
CA LEU A 44 12.24 -3.85 9.83
C LEU A 44 12.59 -2.38 9.53
N GLU A 45 13.55 -1.83 10.28
CA GLU A 45 14.02 -0.46 10.12
C GLU A 45 14.64 -0.22 8.74
N GLU A 46 15.38 -1.18 8.20
CA GLU A 46 16.00 -1.08 6.86
C GLU A 46 14.95 -1.03 5.77
N ILE A 47 13.86 -1.80 5.92
CA ILE A 47 12.74 -1.78 4.98
C ILE A 47 11.95 -0.48 5.11
N THR A 48 11.57 -0.10 6.33
CA THR A 48 10.64 1.02 6.58
C THR A 48 11.26 2.41 6.39
N ARG A 49 12.59 2.52 6.44
CA ARG A 49 13.36 3.75 6.13
C ARG A 49 13.87 3.82 4.69
N SER A 50 13.78 2.74 3.92
CA SER A 50 14.22 2.74 2.53
C SER A 50 13.26 3.52 1.64
N GLU A 51 13.73 4.65 1.11
CA GLU A 51 12.97 5.48 0.17
C GLU A 51 12.62 4.71 -1.11
N ALA A 52 13.54 3.87 -1.60
CA ALA A 52 13.30 3.06 -2.79
C ALA A 52 12.14 2.07 -2.60
N ILE A 53 12.06 1.44 -1.42
CA ILE A 53 10.97 0.51 -1.09
C ILE A 53 9.67 1.27 -0.89
N TRP A 54 9.70 2.41 -0.19
CA TRP A 54 8.53 3.25 -0.01
C TRP A 54 7.96 3.72 -1.37
N ASN A 55 8.80 4.23 -2.27
CA ASN A 55 8.40 4.66 -3.60
C ASN A 55 7.83 3.50 -4.43
N TRP A 56 8.44 2.32 -4.35
CA TRP A 56 7.89 1.12 -4.98
C TRP A 56 6.50 0.77 -4.43
N TYR A 57 6.33 0.81 -3.11
CA TYR A 57 5.07 0.49 -2.44
C TYR A 57 3.98 1.48 -2.85
N GLN A 58 4.27 2.79 -2.84
CA GLN A 58 3.35 3.82 -3.29
C GLN A 58 2.92 3.61 -4.76
N ASN A 59 3.84 3.16 -5.62
CA ASN A 59 3.51 2.84 -7.00
C ASN A 59 2.58 1.62 -7.14
N GLN A 60 2.72 0.58 -6.31
CA GLN A 60 1.75 -0.53 -6.31
C GLN A 60 0.42 -0.10 -5.72
N TYR A 61 0.44 0.66 -4.62
CA TYR A 61 -0.75 1.21 -3.99
C TYR A 61 -1.58 2.05 -4.97
N ARG A 62 -0.91 2.90 -5.75
CA ARG A 62 -1.51 3.67 -6.85
C ARG A 62 -2.23 2.79 -7.87
N LYS A 63 -1.66 1.65 -8.25
CA LYS A 63 -2.31 0.72 -9.18
C LYS A 63 -3.56 0.09 -8.56
N ILE A 64 -3.50 -0.25 -7.27
CA ILE A 64 -4.66 -0.75 -6.53
C ILE A 64 -5.76 0.31 -6.46
N GLU A 65 -5.45 1.57 -6.18
CA GLU A 65 -6.44 2.66 -6.19
C GLU A 65 -7.10 2.82 -7.55
N GLN A 66 -6.31 2.81 -8.63
CA GLN A 66 -6.84 2.89 -9.99
C GLN A 66 -7.75 1.69 -10.33
N ARG A 67 -7.35 0.48 -9.93
CA ARG A 67 -8.13 -0.73 -10.15
C ARG A 67 -9.42 -0.73 -9.32
N PHE A 68 -9.32 -0.42 -8.03
CA PHE A 68 -10.44 -0.29 -7.11
C PHE A 68 -11.47 0.71 -7.65
N TYR A 69 -11.02 1.89 -8.08
CA TYR A 69 -11.90 2.88 -8.70
C TYR A 69 -12.59 2.34 -9.95
N LYS A 70 -11.85 1.65 -10.83
CA LYS A 70 -12.40 1.09 -12.07
C LYS A 70 -13.46 0.02 -11.79
N GLU A 71 -13.19 -0.88 -10.85
CA GLU A 71 -14.04 -2.03 -10.52
C GLU A 71 -15.24 -1.64 -9.66
N ASN A 72 -15.14 -0.58 -8.86
CA ASN A 72 -16.15 -0.18 -7.90
C ASN A 72 -16.74 1.21 -8.18
N ARG A 73 -16.56 1.73 -9.41
CA ARG A 73 -16.90 3.11 -9.78
C ARG A 73 -18.32 3.48 -9.38
N ASP A 74 -19.28 2.62 -9.70
CA ASP A 74 -20.70 2.84 -9.45
C ASP A 74 -20.99 2.84 -7.94
N PHE A 75 -20.30 1.99 -7.17
CA PHE A 75 -20.39 1.92 -5.71
C PHE A 75 -19.85 3.19 -5.04
N LEU A 76 -18.78 3.78 -5.57
CA LEU A 76 -18.19 5.01 -5.02
C LEU A 76 -19.11 6.22 -5.16
N THR A 77 -20.03 6.21 -6.13
CA THR A 77 -20.98 7.31 -6.39
C THR A 77 -22.39 7.06 -5.84
N GLY A 78 -22.69 5.84 -5.39
CA GLY A 78 -24.05 5.38 -5.08
C GLY A 78 -24.55 5.55 -3.64
N GLY A 79 -23.79 6.18 -2.74
CA GLY A 79 -24.21 6.39 -1.34
C GLY A 79 -24.08 5.15 -0.44
N PHE A 80 -23.11 4.28 -0.72
CA PHE A 80 -22.85 3.06 0.06
C PHE A 80 -22.24 3.33 1.44
N ASN A 81 -22.31 2.32 2.32
CA ASN A 81 -21.71 2.37 3.64
C ASN A 81 -20.17 2.49 3.53
N PRO A 82 -19.56 3.58 4.04
CA PRO A 82 -18.11 3.79 3.97
C PRO A 82 -17.29 2.63 4.54
N MET A 83 -17.82 1.92 5.54
CA MET A 83 -17.15 0.78 6.15
C MET A 83 -16.98 -0.39 5.18
N GLU A 84 -17.99 -0.67 4.36
CA GLU A 84 -17.94 -1.75 3.36
C GLU A 84 -16.94 -1.39 2.26
N VAL A 85 -16.99 -0.15 1.77
CA VAL A 85 -16.04 0.40 0.80
C VAL A 85 -14.61 0.28 1.35
N PHE A 86 -14.41 0.61 2.62
CA PHE A 86 -13.11 0.50 3.28
C PHE A 86 -12.62 -0.95 3.41
N GLN A 87 -13.51 -1.90 3.71
CA GLN A 87 -13.14 -3.31 3.80
C GLN A 87 -12.71 -3.88 2.45
N VAL A 88 -13.45 -3.60 1.37
CA VAL A 88 -13.09 -4.03 0.01
C VAL A 88 -11.76 -3.42 -0.39
N PHE A 89 -11.57 -2.13 -0.15
CA PHE A 89 -10.33 -1.45 -0.47
C PHE A 89 -9.13 -2.06 0.27
N ARG A 90 -9.24 -2.27 1.59
CA ARG A 90 -8.19 -2.94 2.38
C ARG A 90 -7.89 -4.37 1.93
N TRP A 91 -8.90 -5.10 1.44
CA TRP A 91 -8.68 -6.44 0.92
C TRP A 91 -7.81 -6.40 -0.34
N MET A 92 -8.08 -5.49 -1.27
CA MET A 92 -7.26 -5.33 -2.48
C MET A 92 -5.84 -4.85 -2.17
N THR A 93 -5.65 -4.00 -1.16
CA THR A 93 -4.29 -3.56 -0.78
C THR A 93 -3.44 -4.69 -0.23
N LYS A 94 -4.04 -5.76 0.30
CA LYS A 94 -3.30 -6.96 0.72
C LYS A 94 -2.68 -7.72 -0.45
N GLU A 95 -3.13 -7.53 -1.68
CA GLU A 95 -2.50 -8.16 -2.85
C GLU A 95 -1.08 -7.60 -3.11
N ILE A 96 -0.75 -6.42 -2.57
CA ILE A 96 0.62 -5.92 -2.57
C ILE A 96 1.52 -6.84 -1.73
N GLU A 97 0.96 -7.54 -0.75
CA GLU A 97 1.67 -8.52 0.08
C GLU A 97 2.08 -9.78 -0.71
N ASP A 98 1.31 -10.16 -1.72
CA ASP A 98 1.61 -11.32 -2.57
C ASP A 98 2.66 -11.00 -3.65
N TYR A 99 2.91 -9.72 -3.91
CA TYR A 99 3.77 -9.27 -5.00
C TYR A 99 4.87 -8.34 -4.49
N TYR A 100 6.03 -8.90 -4.11
CA TYR A 100 7.24 -8.12 -3.90
C TYR A 100 8.41 -8.63 -4.74
N PRO A 101 9.13 -7.76 -5.49
CA PRO A 101 10.37 -8.16 -6.14
C PRO A 101 11.44 -8.42 -5.08
N ALA A 102 11.75 -9.69 -4.80
CA ALA A 102 12.85 -10.10 -3.91
C ALA A 102 14.18 -9.38 -4.21
N THR A 103 14.37 -8.96 -5.48
CA THR A 103 15.49 -8.16 -5.96
C THR A 103 15.65 -6.79 -5.28
N LEU A 104 14.58 -6.17 -4.75
CA LEU A 104 14.68 -4.90 -4.04
C LEU A 104 15.22 -5.04 -2.61
N ILE A 105 14.93 -6.15 -1.91
CA ILE A 105 15.50 -6.42 -0.58
C ILE A 105 16.93 -6.94 -0.65
N ASN A 106 17.25 -7.75 -1.65
CA ASN A 106 18.64 -8.20 -1.84
C ASN A 106 19.61 -7.02 -2.06
N LYS A 107 19.12 -5.88 -2.59
CA LYS A 107 19.91 -4.64 -2.68
C LYS A 107 20.14 -3.95 -1.33
N LEU A 108 19.26 -4.16 -0.34
CA LEU A 108 19.52 -3.72 1.04
C LEU A 108 20.58 -4.61 1.71
N ASN A 109 20.51 -5.93 1.49
CA ASN A 109 21.41 -6.90 2.09
C ASN A 109 22.86 -6.83 1.56
N ASN A 110 23.11 -6.19 0.42
CA ASN A 110 24.47 -6.01 -0.12
C ASN A 110 25.31 -4.96 0.62
N GLY A 111 24.77 -4.32 1.68
CA GLY A 111 25.51 -3.45 2.59
C GLY A 111 25.99 -4.12 3.88
N GLN A 112 25.46 -5.31 4.23
CA GLN A 112 25.90 -6.08 5.39
C GLN A 112 25.84 -7.57 5.07
N THR A 113 27.02 -8.16 4.84
CA THR A 113 27.20 -9.60 4.94
C THR A 113 26.81 -10.03 6.35
N VAL A 114 25.66 -10.67 6.51
CA VAL A 114 25.41 -11.52 7.67
C VAL A 114 26.39 -12.69 7.54
N SER A 115 27.46 -12.66 8.33
CA SER A 115 28.38 -13.79 8.43
C SER A 115 27.59 -15.05 8.76
N LYS A 116 27.72 -16.06 7.90
CA LYS A 116 27.35 -17.44 8.22
C LYS A 116 28.30 -18.02 9.25
#